data_AF-A0A5E4IX46-F1
#
_entry.id   AF-A0A5E4IX46-F1
#
_cell.length_a   1.000
_cell.length_b   1.000
_cell.length_c   1.000
_cell.angle_alpha   90.00
_cell.angle_beta   90.00
_cell.angle_gamma   90.00
#
_symmetry.space_group_name_H-M   'P 1'
#
loop_
_entity.id
_entity.type
_entity.pdbx_description
1 polymer ?
#
loop_
_entity_poly.entity_id
_entity_poly.type
_entity_poly.pdbx_seq_one_letter_code
_entity_poly.pdbx_strand_id
1 'polypeptide(L)'
;MISYGDQRAGDTPTASRGQAKWWETPEDHRFALEVLQLGLRRRILKLVAKEMKSIEEIEKEFDLGAAGAEYHLAMLEKALVVERAEGGYRATPTGILYLEKVEEKGPRGR
;
A
#
# COMPACT_ATOMS: atom_id res chain seq x y z
N MET A 1 -13.16 -39.60 -38.41
CA MET A 1 -14.14 -38.49 -38.37
C MET A 1 -14.77 -38.47 -37.00
N ILE A 2 -14.24 -37.67 -36.07
CA ILE A 2 -14.98 -37.17 -34.91
C ILE A 2 -14.47 -35.74 -34.71
N SER A 3 -15.29 -34.75 -35.08
CA SER A 3 -15.09 -33.34 -34.74
C SER A 3 -15.94 -33.02 -33.52
N TYR A 4 -15.30 -32.53 -32.48
CA TYR A 4 -15.82 -31.68 -31.41
C TYR A 4 -14.62 -30.78 -31.08
N GLY A 5 -14.63 -29.47 -31.27
CA GLY A 5 -15.57 -28.51 -30.73
C GLY A 5 -14.71 -27.50 -29.98
N ASP A 6 -14.51 -26.34 -30.61
CA ASP A 6 -13.88 -25.13 -30.10
C ASP A 6 -14.37 -24.74 -28.70
N GLN A 7 -13.46 -24.39 -27.78
CA GLN A 7 -13.50 -23.14 -26.98
C GLN A 7 -12.59 -23.18 -25.75
N ARG A 8 -11.57 -22.31 -25.79
CA ARG A 8 -11.29 -21.19 -24.85
C ARG A 8 -9.81 -21.05 -24.55
N ALA A 9 -9.34 -19.85 -24.88
CA ALA A 9 -8.11 -19.25 -24.41
C ALA A 9 -7.91 -19.55 -22.93
N GLY A 10 -6.87 -20.31 -22.62
CA GLY A 10 -6.32 -20.41 -21.28
C GLY A 10 -5.58 -19.11 -21.03
N ASP A 11 -6.18 -18.29 -20.18
CA ASP A 11 -5.67 -17.04 -19.67
C ASP A 11 -4.17 -17.13 -19.34
N THR A 12 -3.44 -16.12 -19.81
CA THR A 12 -2.16 -15.69 -19.26
C THR A 12 -2.16 -15.80 -17.74
N PRO A 13 -1.07 -16.29 -17.09
CA PRO A 13 -1.00 -16.26 -15.64
C PRO A 13 -1.02 -14.79 -15.22
N THR A 14 -2.15 -14.33 -14.70
CA THR A 14 -2.23 -13.08 -13.97
C THR A 14 -1.23 -13.22 -12.83
N ALA A 15 -0.20 -12.39 -12.88
CA ALA A 15 0.81 -12.26 -11.84
C ALA A 15 0.12 -12.28 -10.48
N SER A 16 0.59 -13.15 -9.59
CA SER A 16 0.22 -13.18 -8.18
C SER A 16 0.43 -11.78 -7.58
N ARG A 17 -0.61 -10.93 -7.63
CA ARG A 17 -0.71 -9.75 -6.77
C ARG A 17 -0.68 -10.29 -5.35
N GLY A 18 0.42 -10.01 -4.65
CA GLY A 18 0.71 -10.56 -3.33
C GLY A 18 -0.52 -10.52 -2.41
N GLN A 19 -0.73 -11.58 -1.66
CA GLN A 19 -1.83 -11.63 -0.70
C GLN A 19 -1.61 -10.57 0.39
N ALA A 20 -2.71 -9.99 0.91
CA ALA A 20 -2.63 -9.06 2.02
C ALA A 20 -2.00 -9.74 3.24
N LYS A 21 -0.94 -9.15 3.78
CA LYS A 21 -0.34 -9.59 5.04
C LYS A 21 -1.02 -8.84 6.18
N TRP A 22 -1.66 -9.58 7.07
CA TRP A 22 -2.36 -9.01 8.22
C TRP A 22 -1.45 -8.92 9.44
N TRP A 23 -1.85 -8.09 10.40
CA TRP A 23 -1.11 -7.86 11.63
C TRP A 23 -1.51 -9.00 12.58
N GLU A 24 -0.61 -9.96 12.80
CA GLU A 24 -0.95 -11.28 13.34
C GLU A 24 -1.19 -11.24 14.86
N THR A 25 -0.55 -10.31 15.57
CA THR A 25 -0.67 -10.14 17.02
C THR A 25 -1.37 -8.84 17.41
N PRO A 26 -1.97 -8.75 18.61
CA PRO A 26 -2.46 -7.48 19.15
C PRO A 26 -1.39 -6.38 19.21
N GLU A 27 -0.13 -6.75 19.42
CA GLU A 27 1.02 -5.85 19.44
C GLU A 27 1.29 -5.29 18.05
N ASP A 28 1.29 -6.14 17.01
CA ASP A 28 1.36 -5.69 15.62
C ASP A 28 0.18 -4.78 15.30
N HIS A 29 -1.03 -5.19 15.72
CA HIS A 29 -2.27 -4.43 15.57
C HIS A 29 -2.13 -3.00 16.15
N ARG A 30 -1.61 -2.90 17.37
CA ARG A 30 -1.41 -1.62 18.05
C ARG A 30 -0.35 -0.78 17.37
N PHE A 31 0.82 -1.37 17.08
CA PHE A 31 1.94 -0.66 16.50
C PHE A 31 1.56 0.02 15.19
N ALA A 32 0.94 -0.70 14.25
CA ALA A 32 0.66 -0.10 12.97
C ALA A 32 -0.52 0.89 13.02
N LEU A 33 -1.41 0.80 14.02
CA LEU A 33 -2.39 1.87 14.30
C LEU A 33 -1.69 3.11 14.84
N GLU A 34 -0.71 2.98 15.74
CA GLU A 34 0.11 4.10 16.23
C GLU A 34 0.88 4.76 15.08
N VAL A 35 1.45 3.97 14.17
CA VAL A 35 2.10 4.51 12.95
C VAL A 35 1.11 5.35 12.14
N LEU A 36 -0.11 4.83 11.93
CA LEU A 36 -1.13 5.45 11.09
C LEU A 36 -1.91 6.58 11.78
N GLN A 37 -1.76 6.80 13.09
CA GLN A 37 -2.33 7.98 13.76
C GLN A 37 -1.80 9.30 13.19
N LEU A 38 -0.54 9.33 12.72
CA LEU A 38 0.06 10.53 12.13
C LEU A 38 -0.54 10.83 10.76
N GLY A 39 -1.20 11.99 10.63
CA GLY A 39 -1.90 12.38 9.41
C GLY A 39 -1.01 12.43 8.17
N LEU A 40 0.24 12.87 8.32
CA LEU A 40 1.23 12.90 7.24
C LEU A 40 1.46 11.51 6.64
N ARG A 41 1.64 10.48 7.48
CA ARG A 41 1.84 9.10 7.00
C ARG A 41 0.64 8.55 6.24
N ARG A 42 -0.58 8.91 6.65
CA ARG A 42 -1.79 8.55 5.89
C ARG A 42 -1.88 9.25 4.55
N ARG A 43 -1.43 10.51 4.46
CA ARG A 43 -1.36 11.22 3.18
C ARG A 43 -0.31 10.61 2.25
N ILE A 44 0.87 10.24 2.78
CA ILE A 44 1.90 9.51 2.03
C ILE A 44 1.32 8.19 1.51
N LEU A 45 0.66 7.40 2.37
CA LEU A 45 0.01 6.14 1.97
C LEU A 45 -1.03 6.37 0.85
N LYS A 46 -1.87 7.40 0.95
CA LYS A 46 -2.84 7.75 -0.11
C LYS A 46 -2.17 8.14 -1.42
N LEU A 47 -1.02 8.82 -1.37
CA LEU A 47 -0.26 9.19 -2.57
C LEU A 47 0.25 7.93 -3.28
N VAL A 48 0.98 7.07 -2.55
CA VAL A 48 1.61 5.86 -3.11
C VAL A 48 0.62 4.73 -3.43
N ALA A 49 -0.63 4.86 -2.97
CA ALA A 49 -1.75 3.99 -3.34
C ALA A 49 -2.32 4.31 -4.72
N LYS A 50 -2.23 5.58 -5.17
CA LYS A 50 -2.72 5.99 -6.49
C LYS A 50 -1.75 5.60 -7.59
N GLU A 51 -0.46 5.80 -7.32
CA GLU A 51 0.63 5.55 -8.25
C GLU A 51 1.92 5.35 -7.46
N MET A 52 2.85 4.57 -8.00
CA MET A 52 4.20 4.48 -7.45
C MET A 52 4.86 5.87 -7.43
N LYS A 53 5.62 6.16 -6.36
CA LYS A 53 6.38 7.41 -6.24
C LYS A 53 7.82 7.15 -5.82
N SER A 54 8.75 7.88 -6.43
CA SER A 54 10.13 7.94 -5.94
C SER A 54 10.20 8.66 -4.60
N ILE A 55 11.32 8.52 -3.88
CA ILE A 55 11.48 9.24 -2.61
C ILE A 55 11.54 10.75 -2.83
N GLU A 56 12.15 11.19 -3.93
CA GLU A 56 12.28 12.60 -4.31
C GLU A 56 10.91 13.22 -4.64
N GLU A 57 10.01 12.46 -5.28
CA GLU A 57 8.63 12.91 -5.50
C GLU A 57 7.87 13.08 -4.18
N ILE A 58 8.08 12.19 -3.21
CA ILE A 58 7.46 12.24 -1.88
C ILE A 58 8.02 13.41 -1.07
N GLU A 59 9.34 13.63 -1.11
CA GLU A 59 10.00 14.79 -0.51
C GLU A 59 9.38 16.08 -1.02
N LYS A 60 9.25 16.22 -2.34
CA LYS A 60 8.69 17.39 -2.98
C LYS A 60 7.20 17.61 -2.64
N GLU A 61 6.39 16.56 -2.69
CA GLU A 61 4.93 16.65 -2.46
C GLU A 61 4.62 17.07 -1.01
N PHE A 62 5.43 16.65 -0.04
CA PHE A 62 5.18 16.88 1.38
C PHE A 62 6.14 17.86 2.06
N ASP A 63 7.01 18.53 1.29
CA ASP A 63 8.04 19.46 1.79
C ASP A 63 8.91 18.81 2.90
N LEU A 64 9.40 17.60 2.61
CA LEU A 64 10.23 16.83 3.53
C LEU A 64 11.69 16.86 3.06
N GLY A 65 12.61 16.98 4.02
CA GLY A 65 14.00 16.62 3.76
C GLY A 65 14.18 15.09 3.69
N ALA A 66 15.26 14.64 3.05
CA ALA A 66 15.55 13.22 2.81
C ALA A 66 15.37 12.32 4.05
N ALA A 67 16.01 12.68 5.17
CA ALA A 67 15.91 11.90 6.41
C ALA A 67 14.46 11.80 6.94
N GLY A 68 13.64 12.83 6.73
CA GLY A 68 12.23 12.83 7.11
C GLY A 68 11.39 11.90 6.23
N ALA A 69 11.58 11.97 4.92
CA ALA A 69 10.91 11.09 3.97
C ALA A 69 11.27 9.61 4.22
N GLU A 70 12.56 9.32 4.36
CA GLU A 70 13.07 7.97 4.70
C GLU A 70 12.46 7.46 6.00
N TYR A 71 12.43 8.28 7.05
CA TYR A 71 11.86 7.89 8.33
C TYR A 71 10.36 7.57 8.23
N HIS A 72 9.59 8.41 7.54
CA HIS A 72 8.15 8.17 7.38
C HIS A 72 7.87 6.91 6.57
N LEU A 73 8.63 6.67 5.50
CA LEU A 73 8.51 5.47 4.67
C LEU A 73 8.91 4.21 5.43
N ALA A 74 10.03 4.23 6.14
CA ALA A 74 10.48 3.09 6.95
C ALA A 74 9.43 2.69 8.02
N MET A 75 8.74 3.67 8.61
CA MET A 75 7.66 3.39 9.55
C MET A 75 6.43 2.80 8.88
N LEU A 76 6.09 3.24 7.66
CA LEU A 76 4.98 2.69 6.87
C LEU A 76 5.28 1.27 6.34
N GLU A 77 6.53 0.99 6.00
CA GLU A 77 7.00 -0.36 5.64
C GLU A 77 6.93 -1.31 6.84
N LYS A 78 7.39 -0.87 8.02
CA LYS A 78 7.24 -1.64 9.27
C LYS A 78 5.79 -1.90 9.62
N ALA A 79 4.89 -0.98 9.28
CA ALA A 79 3.45 -1.15 9.43
C ALA A 79 2.80 -2.02 8.33
N LEU A 80 3.59 -2.57 7.41
CA LEU A 80 3.17 -3.45 6.31
C LEU A 80 2.19 -2.79 5.32
N VAL A 81 2.10 -1.46 5.29
CA VAL A 81 1.14 -0.73 4.41
C VAL A 81 1.79 -0.13 3.17
N VAL A 82 3.12 -0.01 3.16
CA VAL A 82 3.93 0.42 2.02
C VAL A 82 5.04 -0.60 1.78
N GLU A 83 5.46 -0.75 0.54
CA GLU A 83 6.65 -1.52 0.17
C GLU A 83 7.50 -0.76 -0.85
N ARG A 84 8.82 -0.95 -0.76
CA ARG A 84 9.76 -0.53 -1.80
C ARG A 84 9.74 -1.51 -2.97
N ALA A 85 9.64 -0.97 -4.18
CA ALA A 85 9.71 -1.69 -5.44
C ALA A 85 10.78 -1.05 -6.36
N GLU A 86 11.06 -1.69 -7.48
CA GLU A 86 11.88 -1.08 -8.52
C GLU A 86 11.18 0.19 -9.03
N GLY A 87 11.84 1.34 -8.89
CA GLY A 87 11.30 2.66 -9.28
C GLY A 87 10.69 3.49 -8.16
N GLY A 88 10.50 2.95 -6.94
CA GLY A 88 10.02 3.75 -5.81
C GLY A 88 9.20 2.98 -4.79
N TYR A 89 8.20 3.64 -4.21
CA TYR A 89 7.33 3.12 -3.16
C TYR A 89 5.90 3.00 -3.66
N ARG A 90 5.21 1.94 -3.24
CA ARG A 90 3.79 1.72 -3.52
C ARG A 90 3.07 1.20 -2.28
N ALA A 91 1.75 1.38 -2.24
CA ALA A 91 0.94 0.76 -1.19
C ALA A 91 0.91 -0.77 -1.35
N THR A 92 0.97 -1.48 -0.23
CA THR A 92 0.70 -2.93 -0.20
C THR A 92 -0.82 -3.16 -0.26
N PRO A 93 -1.27 -4.39 -0.58
CA PRO A 93 -2.69 -4.76 -0.46
C PRO A 93 -3.28 -4.45 0.93
N THR A 94 -2.49 -4.61 1.99
CA THR A 94 -2.87 -4.26 3.37
C THR A 94 -3.08 -2.76 3.53
N GLY A 95 -2.19 -1.94 2.96
CA GLY A 95 -2.33 -0.48 2.95
C GLY A 95 -3.59 -0.02 2.21
N ILE A 96 -3.90 -0.63 1.07
CA ILE A 96 -5.14 -0.35 0.33
C ILE A 96 -6.37 -0.70 1.16
N LEU A 97 -6.42 -1.88 1.77
CA LEU A 97 -7.54 -2.30 2.62
C LEU A 97 -7.73 -1.37 3.84
N TYR A 98 -6.64 -0.90 4.45
CA TYR A 98 -6.73 0.11 5.51
C TYR A 98 -7.42 1.38 5.02
N LEU A 99 -7.04 1.89 3.84
CA LEU A 99 -7.64 3.10 3.28
C LEU A 99 -9.15 2.93 3.05
N GLU A 100 -9.55 1.84 2.38
CA GLU A 100 -10.96 1.57 2.04
C GLU A 100 -11.85 1.31 3.26
N LYS A 101 -11.33 0.61 4.28
CA LYS A 101 -12.15 0.10 5.39
C LYS A 101 -12.09 0.95 6.64
N VAL A 102 -10.98 1.64 6.88
CA VAL A 102 -10.73 2.36 8.13
C VAL A 102 -10.72 3.86 7.90
N GLU A 103 -9.90 4.34 6.96
CA GLU A 103 -9.71 5.77 6.74
C GLU A 103 -10.94 6.43 6.09
N GLU A 104 -11.48 5.85 5.01
CA GLU A 104 -12.63 6.41 4.29
C GLU A 104 -13.94 6.35 5.11
N LYS A 105 -14.02 5.43 6.08
CA LYS A 105 -15.19 5.29 6.97
C LYS A 105 -15.05 6.05 8.30
N GLY A 106 -13.90 6.67 8.57
CA GLY A 106 -13.64 7.41 9.79
C GLY A 106 -14.40 8.75 9.85
N PRO A 107 -14.47 9.42 11.03
CA PRO A 107 -15.22 10.67 11.23
C PRO A 107 -14.72 11.87 10.39
N ARG A 108 -13.63 11.70 9.63
CA ARG A 108 -13.06 12.70 8.70
C ARG A 108 -13.31 12.37 7.22
N GLY A 109 -14.10 11.33 6.92
CA GLY A 109 -14.48 10.89 5.58
C GLY A 109 -15.83 11.41 5.07
N ARG A 110 -16.40 12.45 5.71
CA ARG A 110 -17.52 13.24 5.17
C ARG A 110 -17.07 14.68 4.93
#